data_AF-U9VVB8-F1
#
_entry.id   AF-U9VVB8-F1
#
_cell.length_a   1.000
_cell.length_b   1.000
_cell.length_c   1.000
_cell.angle_alpha   90.00
_cell.angle_beta   90.00
_cell.angle_gamma   90.00
#
_symmetry.space_group_name_H-M   'P 1'
#
loop_
_entity.id
_entity.type
_entity.pdbx_description
1 polymer ?
#
loop_
_entity_poly.entity_id
_entity_poly.type
_entity_poly.pdbx_seq_one_letter_code
_entity_poly.pdbx_strand_id
1 'polypeptide(L)'
;MNSSQQSWLSLMSYTTVATTTAPSISTPRQTPSSESTFEVQLKAALEHARRLTDMHGPKSIDAAIAWEAVEELQMAKARQPRVTPNMAFARYCAEHPHALESRIYDV
;
A
#
# COMPACT_ATOMS: atom_id res chain seq x y z
N MET A 1 -1.11 22.18 50.65
CA MET A 1 -1.24 21.44 49.38
C MET A 1 -0.75 22.32 48.25
N ASN A 2 -0.03 21.70 47.31
CA ASN A 2 0.40 22.23 46.01
C ASN A 2 1.72 23.04 45.97
N SER A 3 2.85 22.33 46.07
CA SER A 3 4.15 22.78 45.59
C SER A 3 4.83 21.60 44.88
N SER A 4 4.46 21.35 43.62
CA SER A 4 5.22 20.47 42.70
C SER A 4 4.77 20.67 41.25
N GLN A 5 4.60 21.93 40.84
CA GLN A 5 4.36 22.26 39.44
C GLN A 5 5.08 23.58 39.15
N GLN A 6 6.41 23.55 39.05
CA GLN A 6 7.27 24.63 38.52
C GLN A 6 8.75 24.18 38.56
N SER A 7 9.10 23.10 37.85
CA SER A 7 10.52 22.72 37.67
C SER A 7 10.76 21.95 36.36
N TRP A 8 10.11 22.36 35.27
CA TRP A 8 10.40 21.82 33.94
C TRP A 8 10.48 22.91 32.84
N LEU A 9 10.57 24.19 33.21
CA LEU A 9 10.69 25.31 32.26
C LEU A 9 12.15 25.72 31.95
N SER A 10 13.11 24.82 32.12
CA SER A 10 14.50 25.08 31.77
C SER A 10 15.08 23.87 31.04
N LEU A 11 15.51 24.08 29.79
CA LEU A 11 16.11 23.12 28.83
C LEU A 11 15.16 22.50 27.79
N MET A 12 14.30 23.29 27.17
CA MET A 12 13.89 22.99 25.80
C MET A 12 14.28 24.16 24.91
N SER A 13 15.56 24.17 24.52
CA SER A 13 16.03 24.92 23.37
C SER A 13 15.17 24.49 22.19
N TYR A 14 14.20 25.31 21.81
CA TYR A 14 13.43 25.09 20.60
C TYR A 14 14.36 25.35 19.43
N THR A 15 15.01 24.28 18.97
CA THR A 15 15.70 24.27 17.69
C THR A 15 14.62 24.42 16.61
N THR A 16 14.57 25.60 16.02
CA THR A 16 13.79 25.87 14.81
C THR A 16 14.19 24.86 13.74
N VAL A 17 13.29 23.93 13.42
CA VAL A 17 13.46 23.02 12.28
C VAL A 17 13.17 23.82 11.02
N ALA A 18 14.19 24.02 10.18
CA ALA A 18 14.02 24.64 8.88
C ALA A 18 12.99 23.82 8.07
N THR A 19 11.99 24.51 7.51
CA THR A 19 11.03 23.92 6.57
C THR A 19 11.79 23.59 5.30
N THR A 20 12.26 22.34 5.20
CA THR A 20 12.75 21.78 3.95
C THR A 20 11.55 21.61 3.03
N THR A 21 11.45 22.52 2.06
CA THR A 21 10.72 22.30 0.82
C THR A 21 11.16 20.96 0.26
N ALA A 22 10.32 19.93 0.45
CA ALA A 22 10.53 18.64 -0.18
C ALA A 22 10.53 18.87 -1.69
N PRO A 23 11.57 18.45 -2.43
CA PRO A 23 11.46 18.41 -3.87
C PRO A 23 10.30 17.48 -4.20
N SER A 24 9.31 17.98 -4.94
CA SER A 24 8.31 17.14 -5.60
C SER A 24 9.08 16.17 -6.48
N ILE A 25 9.30 14.96 -5.96
CA ILE A 25 9.74 13.82 -6.77
C ILE A 25 8.56 13.53 -7.68
N SER A 26 8.58 14.14 -8.85
CA SER A 26 7.84 13.68 -10.01
C SER A 26 8.41 12.32 -10.36
N THR A 27 7.96 11.27 -9.67
CA THR A 27 8.24 9.90 -10.04
C THR A 27 7.78 9.73 -11.49
N PRO A 28 8.68 9.44 -12.44
CA PRO A 28 8.28 9.10 -13.79
C PRO A 28 7.35 7.90 -13.69
N ARG A 29 6.20 7.97 -14.37
CA ARG A 29 5.28 6.85 -14.56
C ARG A 29 5.99 5.76 -15.36
N GLN A 30 6.82 4.98 -14.69
CA GLN A 30 7.37 3.76 -15.23
C GLN A 30 6.25 2.74 -15.19
N THR A 31 5.74 2.38 -16.37
CA THR A 31 4.98 1.15 -16.60
C THR A 31 5.93 0.06 -17.08
N PRO A 32 6.64 -0.67 -16.19
CA PRO A 32 6.68 -2.11 -16.37
C PRO A 32 5.25 -2.63 -16.11
N SER A 33 4.79 -3.62 -16.87
CA SER A 33 3.48 -4.21 -16.64
C SER A 33 3.39 -4.63 -15.17
N SER A 34 2.39 -4.13 -14.43
CA SER A 34 2.25 -4.38 -12.98
C SER A 34 2.24 -5.88 -12.64
N GLU A 35 1.83 -6.70 -13.60
CA GLU A 35 1.91 -8.16 -13.58
C GLU A 35 3.36 -8.67 -13.45
N SER A 36 4.29 -8.15 -14.25
CA SER A 36 5.70 -8.57 -14.22
C SER A 36 6.36 -8.27 -12.87
N THR A 37 6.00 -7.16 -12.23
CA THR A 37 6.51 -6.80 -10.91
C THR A 37 5.98 -7.73 -9.83
N PHE A 38 4.69 -8.09 -9.87
CA PHE A 38 4.09 -9.03 -8.93
C PHE A 38 4.73 -10.42 -9.00
N GLU A 39 4.88 -10.97 -10.21
CA GLU A 39 5.48 -12.30 -10.40
C GLU A 39 6.92 -12.38 -9.89
N VAL A 40 7.71 -11.33 -10.11
CA VAL A 40 9.09 -11.24 -9.59
C VAL A 40 9.10 -11.22 -8.06
N GLN A 41 8.22 -10.43 -7.43
CA GLN A 41 8.13 -10.36 -5.98
C GLN A 41 7.65 -11.68 -5.37
N LEU A 42 6.65 -12.32 -5.97
CA LEU A 42 6.13 -13.61 -5.52
C LEU A 42 7.21 -14.70 -5.60
N LYS A 43 7.97 -14.74 -6.70
CA LYS A 43 9.08 -15.68 -6.86
C LYS A 43 10.16 -15.48 -5.79
N ALA A 44 10.54 -14.24 -5.53
CA ALA A 44 11.52 -13.91 -4.50
C ALA A 44 11.04 -14.33 -3.09
N ALA A 45 9.77 -14.05 -2.76
CA ALA A 45 9.17 -14.42 -1.49
C ALA A 45 9.10 -15.96 -1.32
N LEU A 46 8.74 -16.70 -2.37
CA LEU A 46 8.73 -18.16 -2.37
C LEU A 46 10.12 -18.76 -2.16
N GLU A 47 11.14 -18.25 -2.84
CA GLU A 47 12.52 -18.69 -2.61
C GLU A 47 12.97 -18.40 -1.18
N HIS A 48 12.66 -17.22 -0.65
CA HIS A 48 13.00 -16.85 0.72
C HIS A 48 12.31 -17.76 1.76
N ALA A 49 11.01 -17.99 1.63
CA ALA A 49 10.26 -18.86 2.52
C ALA A 49 10.78 -20.30 2.50
N ARG A 50 11.13 -20.82 1.31
CA ARG A 50 11.78 -22.14 1.18
C ARG A 50 13.14 -22.18 1.87
N ARG A 51 14.01 -21.19 1.63
CA ARG A 51 15.33 -21.13 2.28
C ARG A 51 15.22 -21.10 3.81
N LEU A 52 14.31 -20.30 4.36
CA LEU A 52 14.09 -20.25 5.81
C LEU A 52 13.49 -21.55 6.35
N THR A 53 12.61 -22.20 5.59
CA THR A 53 12.08 -23.53 5.93
C THR A 53 13.19 -24.58 5.96
N ASP A 54 14.12 -24.55 5.01
CA ASP A 54 15.25 -25.48 4.93
C ASP A 54 16.28 -25.21 6.03
N MET A 55 16.53 -23.94 6.37
CA MET A 55 17.53 -23.53 7.37
C MET A 55 17.04 -23.72 8.82
N HIS A 56 15.80 -23.32 9.12
CA HIS A 56 15.27 -23.26 10.49
C HIS A 56 14.22 -24.34 10.78
N GLY A 57 13.81 -25.08 9.75
CA GLY A 57 12.76 -26.08 9.83
C GLY A 57 11.35 -25.49 9.64
N PRO A 58 10.38 -26.33 9.26
CA PRO A 58 9.02 -25.90 8.89
C PRO A 58 8.17 -25.39 10.06
N LYS A 59 8.60 -25.63 11.31
CA LYS A 59 7.90 -25.17 12.52
C LYS A 59 8.54 -23.92 13.13
N SER A 60 9.56 -23.35 12.48
CA SER A 60 10.18 -22.12 12.97
C SER A 60 9.28 -20.91 12.73
N ILE A 61 9.40 -19.92 13.63
CA ILE A 61 8.69 -18.64 13.51
C ILE A 61 9.14 -17.91 12.23
N ASP A 62 10.43 -17.97 11.90
CA ASP A 62 10.98 -17.32 10.70
C ASP A 62 10.39 -17.91 9.41
N ALA A 63 10.25 -19.24 9.33
CA ALA A 63 9.60 -19.88 8.19
C ALA A 63 8.11 -19.51 8.12
N ALA A 64 7.40 -19.48 9.26
CA ALA A 64 6.00 -19.09 9.32
C ALA A 64 5.76 -17.67 8.79
N ILE A 65 6.52 -16.68 9.28
CA ILE A 65 6.41 -15.28 8.85
C ILE A 65 6.73 -15.15 7.35
N ALA A 66 7.71 -15.90 6.84
CA ALA A 66 8.05 -15.85 5.42
C ALA A 66 6.93 -16.42 4.52
N TRP A 67 6.22 -17.44 4.99
CA TRP A 67 5.03 -17.95 4.30
C TRP A 67 3.83 -17.01 4.40
N GLU A 68 3.64 -16.31 5.53
CA GLU A 68 2.63 -15.26 5.66
C GLU A 68 2.82 -14.14 4.63
N ALA A 69 4.07 -13.72 4.37
CA ALA A 69 4.37 -12.74 3.33
C ALA A 69 3.99 -13.22 1.91
N VAL A 70 4.16 -14.51 1.61
CA VAL A 70 3.73 -15.11 0.34
C VAL A 70 2.21 -15.08 0.24
N GLU A 71 1.51 -15.44 1.32
CA GLU A 71 0.05 -15.41 1.38
C GLU A 71 -0.47 -13.99 1.19
N GLU A 72 0.11 -13.00 1.87
CA GLU A 72 -0.30 -11.60 1.76
C GLU A 72 -0.17 -11.08 0.32
N LEU A 73 0.94 -11.38 -0.36
CA LEU A 73 1.12 -11.02 -1.77
C LEU A 73 0.01 -11.63 -2.65
N GLN A 74 -0.26 -12.93 -2.50
CA GLN A 74 -1.31 -13.60 -3.27
C GLN A 74 -2.70 -13.05 -2.95
N MET A 75 -2.99 -12.76 -1.68
CA MET A 75 -4.24 -12.16 -1.25
C MET A 75 -4.39 -10.73 -1.78
N ALA A 76 -3.32 -9.94 -1.84
CA ALA A 76 -3.34 -8.62 -2.46
C ALA A 76 -3.66 -8.72 -3.95
N LYS A 77 -3.05 -9.66 -4.69
CA LYS A 77 -3.34 -9.91 -6.10
C LYS A 77 -4.79 -10.37 -6.31
N ALA A 78 -5.29 -11.28 -5.49
CA ALA A 78 -6.66 -11.77 -5.57
C ALA A 78 -7.69 -10.66 -5.27
N ARG A 79 -7.37 -9.73 -4.36
CA ARG A 79 -8.20 -8.57 -4.03
C ARG A 79 -8.17 -7.46 -5.08
N GLN A 80 -7.25 -7.49 -6.05
CA GLN A 80 -7.21 -6.45 -7.09
C GLN A 80 -8.56 -6.41 -7.83
N PRO A 81 -9.21 -5.22 -7.88
CA PRO A 81 -10.51 -5.10 -8.51
C PRO A 81 -10.39 -5.46 -9.98
N ARG A 82 -11.17 -6.45 -10.41
CA ARG A 82 -11.33 -6.76 -11.83
C ARG A 82 -12.27 -5.73 -12.41
N VAL A 83 -11.86 -5.07 -13.49
CA VAL A 83 -12.74 -4.17 -14.23
C VAL A 83 -13.86 -5.01 -14.83
N THR A 84 -15.06 -4.89 -14.25
CA THR A 84 -16.26 -5.50 -14.80
C THR A 84 -16.84 -4.60 -15.89
N PRO A 85 -17.59 -5.14 -16.88
CA PRO A 85 -18.28 -4.32 -17.86
C PRO A 85 -19.18 -3.26 -17.21
N ASN A 86 -19.87 -3.62 -16.11
CA ASN A 86 -20.69 -2.69 -15.34
C ASN A 86 -19.87 -1.56 -14.72
N MET A 87 -18.68 -1.85 -14.17
CA MET A 87 -17.79 -0.82 -13.64
C MET A 87 -17.26 0.10 -14.75
N ALA A 88 -16.94 -0.45 -15.92
CA ALA A 88 -16.50 0.35 -17.06
C ALA A 88 -17.61 1.28 -17.57
N PHE A 89 -18.84 0.77 -17.70
CA PHE A 89 -20.01 1.57 -18.08
C PHE A 89 -20.36 2.62 -17.03
N ALA A 90 -20.37 2.26 -15.75
CA ALA A 90 -20.61 3.21 -14.66
C ALA A 90 -19.57 4.34 -14.66
N ARG A 91 -18.28 4.03 -14.90
CA ARG A 91 -17.23 5.04 -15.06
C ARG A 91 -17.49 5.93 -16.28
N TYR A 92 -17.88 5.34 -17.41
CA TYR A 92 -18.25 6.10 -18.60
C TYR A 92 -19.41 7.06 -18.32
N CYS A 93 -20.47 6.62 -17.66
CA CYS A 93 -21.61 7.48 -17.32
C CYS A 93 -21.24 8.59 -16.33
N ALA A 94 -20.31 8.33 -15.41
CA ALA A 94 -19.78 9.35 -14.50
C ALA A 94 -18.96 10.42 -15.24
N GLU A 95 -18.18 10.01 -16.25
CA GLU A 95 -17.38 10.93 -17.09
C GLU A 95 -18.23 11.66 -18.14
N HIS A 96 -19.35 11.07 -18.56
CA HIS A 96 -20.24 11.59 -19.61
C HIS A 96 -21.72 11.62 -19.17
N PRO A 97 -22.09 12.50 -18.22
CA PRO A 97 -23.46 12.53 -17.67
C PRO A 97 -24.54 12.99 -18.67
N HIS A 98 -24.15 13.69 -19.73
CA HIS A 98 -25.08 14.20 -20.75
C HIS A 98 -25.32 13.24 -21.92
N ALA A 99 -24.51 12.17 -22.01
CA ALA A 99 -24.66 11.13 -23.04
C ALA A 99 -26.04 10.47 -22.90
N LEU A 100 -26.62 10.04 -24.02
CA LEU A 100 -28.00 9.56 -24.05
C LEU A 100 -28.18 8.32 -23.16
N GLU A 101 -27.19 7.44 -23.18
CA GLU A 101 -27.04 6.23 -22.37
C GLU A 101 -26.83 6.50 -20.86
N SER A 102 -26.48 7.73 -20.47
CA SER A 102 -26.17 8.11 -19.08
C SER A 102 -27.29 8.91 -18.40
N ARG A 103 -28.33 9.31 -19.14
CA ARG A 103 -29.41 10.15 -18.60
C ARG A 103 -30.32 9.32 -17.69
N ILE A 104 -30.43 9.74 -16.43
CA ILE A 104 -31.40 9.23 -15.46
C ILE A 104 -32.44 10.33 -15.23
N TYR A 105 -33.72 9.98 -15.36
CA TYR A 105 -34.84 10.88 -15.13
C TYR A 105 -35.55 10.47 -13.83
N ASP A 106 -35.82 11.44 -12.94
CA ASP A 106 -36.68 11.19 -11.78
C ASP A 106 -38.13 10.93 -12.25
N VAL A 107 -38.81 10.01 -11.55
CA VAL A 107 -40.21 9.60 -11.80
C VAL A 107 -41.13 10.05 -10.68
#